data_AF-A0A1Y3BC76-F1
#
_entry.id   AF-A0A1Y3BC76-F1
#
_cell.length_a   1.000
_cell.length_b   1.000
_cell.length_c   1.000
_cell.angle_alpha   90.00
_cell.angle_beta   90.00
_cell.angle_gamma   90.00
#
_symmetry.space_group_name_H-M   'P 1'
#
loop_
_entity.id
_entity.type
_entity.pdbx_description
1 polymer ?
#
loop_
_entity_poly.entity_id
_entity_poly.type
_entity_poly.pdbx_seq_one_letter_code
_entity_poly.pdbx_strand_id
1 'polypeptide(L)'
;MPREGDRDVNNFGLIPLDEQVQSPVVKAIRVLGKIFDGPVTWFRVNVSERFKGPPYPYYHKKFHPVPPISDCYTDDLSCIYEAHSAFLRQKKVDYEILKIIRQRYENCSYWERTVNEFHDLDKICLKEKQDVRDTEINLFIKCKW
;
A
#
# COMPACT_ATOMS: atom_id res chain seq x y z
N MET A 1 -2.71 12.95 -0.01
CA MET A 1 -3.80 12.51 0.87
C MET A 1 -4.14 11.08 0.49
N PRO A 2 -4.16 10.14 1.46
CA PRO A 2 -4.68 8.80 1.21
C PRO A 2 -6.12 8.90 0.69
N ARG A 3 -6.48 8.03 -0.26
CA ARG A 3 -7.83 7.91 -0.79
C ARG A 3 -8.74 7.32 0.27
N GLU A 4 -10.05 7.52 0.14
CA GLU A 4 -11.07 7.18 1.16
C GLU A 4 -11.12 5.68 1.58
N GLY A 5 -10.37 4.78 0.92
CA GLY A 5 -10.22 3.36 1.29
C GLY A 5 -8.76 2.89 1.41
N ASP A 6 -7.80 3.79 1.56
CA ASP A 6 -6.41 3.41 1.83
C ASP A 6 -6.15 3.18 3.33
N ARG A 7 -7.07 3.62 4.21
CA ARG A 7 -6.88 3.62 5.67
C ARG A 7 -7.08 2.24 6.31
N ASP A 8 -8.00 1.45 5.77
CA ASP A 8 -8.27 0.06 6.15
C ASP A 8 -7.21 -0.91 5.60
N VAL A 9 -6.64 -0.60 4.44
CA VAL A 9 -5.60 -1.43 3.81
C VAL A 9 -4.20 -1.08 4.31
N ASN A 10 -3.90 0.21 4.43
CA ASN A 10 -2.67 0.72 5.01
C ASN A 10 -3.05 1.40 6.32
N ASN A 11 -3.13 0.60 7.39
CA ASN A 11 -3.20 1.15 8.74
C ASN A 11 -1.83 1.79 9.05
N PHE A 12 -1.59 2.96 8.47
CA PHE A 12 -0.53 3.84 8.86
C PHE A 12 -0.97 4.35 10.22
N GLY A 13 -0.69 3.55 11.26
CA GLY A 13 -0.85 3.93 12.65
C GLY A 13 0.02 5.16 12.83
N LEU A 14 -0.56 6.33 12.60
CA LEU A 14 0.07 7.57 12.95
C LEU A 14 0.23 7.50 14.45
N ILE A 15 1.46 7.57 14.94
CA ILE A 15 1.71 8.00 16.31
C ILE A 15 0.82 9.22 16.52
N PRO A 16 -0.04 9.23 17.54
CA PRO A 16 -0.84 10.40 17.81
C PRO A 16 0.14 11.56 18.05
N LEU A 17 -0.11 12.67 17.35
CA LEU A 17 0.71 13.89 17.42
C LEU A 17 0.66 14.57 18.81
N ASP A 18 0.17 13.88 19.83
CA ASP A 18 -0.09 14.38 21.17
C ASP A 18 1.01 14.03 22.19
N GLU A 19 1.91 13.08 21.92
CA GLU A 19 3.13 12.89 22.72
C GLU A 19 4.24 13.86 22.28
N GLN A 20 3.91 15.15 22.26
CA GLN A 20 4.86 16.23 22.02
C GLN A 20 5.51 16.60 23.36
N VAL A 21 6.57 15.88 23.72
CA VAL A 21 7.54 16.31 24.73
C VAL A 21 7.90 17.78 24.44
N GLN A 22 7.57 18.70 25.36
CA GLN A 22 7.83 20.14 25.19
C GLN A 22 9.32 20.48 25.36
N SER A 23 10.18 19.92 24.52
CA SER A 23 11.60 20.30 24.49
C SER A 23 11.81 21.57 23.64
N PRO A 24 12.76 22.45 24.01
CA PRO A 24 13.08 23.64 23.24
C PRO A 24 13.60 23.31 21.83
N VAL A 25 14.25 22.16 21.65
CA VAL A 25 14.73 21.66 20.35
C VAL A 25 13.58 21.33 19.41
N VAL A 26 12.54 20.62 19.90
CA VAL A 26 11.35 20.29 19.09
C VAL A 26 10.59 21.56 18.68
N LYS A 27 10.51 22.56 19.58
CA LYS A 27 9.93 23.88 19.23
C LYS A 27 10.72 24.57 18.12
N ALA A 28 12.06 24.56 18.18
CA ALA A 28 12.90 25.16 17.14
C ALA A 28 12.73 24.46 15.77
N ILE A 29 12.74 23.13 15.74
CA ILE A 29 12.52 22.35 14.52
C ILE A 29 11.14 22.64 13.92
N ARG A 30 10.10 22.76 14.74
CA ARG A 30 8.75 23.10 14.28
C ARG A 30 8.68 24.48 13.65
N VAL A 31 9.37 25.47 14.24
CA VAL A 31 9.42 26.83 13.68
C VAL A 31 10.17 26.83 12.35
N LEU A 32 11.31 26.14 12.25
CA LEU A 32 12.04 25.97 11.00
C LEU A 32 11.18 25.28 9.94
N GLY A 33 10.47 24.22 10.31
CA GLY A 33 9.52 23.54 9.44
C GLY A 33 8.47 24.49 8.88
N LYS A 34 7.86 25.33 9.71
CA LYS A 34 6.86 26.32 9.27
C LYS A 34 7.42 27.38 8.31
N ILE A 35 8.69 27.75 8.44
CA ILE A 35 9.35 28.71 7.54
C ILE A 35 9.47 28.14 6.13
N PHE A 36 9.69 26.83 5.98
CA PHE A 36 9.75 26.16 4.68
C PHE A 36 8.37 25.72 4.17
N ASP A 37 7.49 25.27 5.07
CA ASP A 37 6.19 24.73 4.68
C ASP A 37 5.24 25.84 4.19
N GLY A 38 5.37 27.06 4.76
CA GLY A 38 4.64 28.25 4.32
C GLY A 38 4.81 28.56 2.83
N PRO A 39 6.02 28.82 2.32
CA PRO A 39 6.24 29.10 0.90
C PRO A 39 5.91 27.91 -0.01
N VAL A 40 6.14 26.67 0.43
CA VAL A 40 5.78 25.47 -0.36
C VAL A 40 4.27 25.35 -0.51
N THR A 41 3.52 25.55 0.57
CA THR A 41 2.05 25.53 0.56
C THR A 41 1.50 26.67 -0.28
N TRP A 42 2.10 27.87 -0.16
CA TRP A 42 1.75 29.00 -1.02
C TRP A 42 1.96 28.69 -2.50
N PHE A 43 3.10 28.10 -2.88
CA PHE A 43 3.39 27.73 -4.27
C PHE A 43 2.41 26.68 -4.79
N ARG A 44 2.10 25.66 -3.98
CA ARG A 44 1.14 24.60 -4.32
C ARG A 44 -0.22 25.19 -4.67
N VAL A 45 -0.77 26.06 -3.81
CA VAL A 45 -2.12 26.62 -3.97
C VAL A 45 -2.14 27.69 -5.06
N ASN A 46 -1.14 28.58 -5.09
CA ASN A 46 -1.19 29.76 -5.95
C ASN A 46 -0.71 29.47 -7.38
N VAL A 47 0.22 28.53 -7.58
CA VAL A 47 0.76 28.19 -8.90
C VAL A 47 0.21 26.85 -9.35
N SER A 48 0.61 25.75 -8.70
CA SER A 48 0.30 24.40 -9.16
C SER A 48 -1.21 24.15 -9.33
N GLU A 49 -2.02 24.45 -8.31
CA GLU A 49 -3.46 24.18 -8.34
C GLU A 49 -4.21 25.08 -9.32
N ARG A 50 -3.76 26.32 -9.55
CA ARG A 50 -4.35 27.22 -10.55
C ARG A 50 -4.01 26.86 -11.99
N PHE A 51 -2.80 26.35 -12.24
CA PHE A 51 -2.40 25.85 -13.56
C PHE A 51 -2.94 24.44 -13.85
N LYS A 52 -3.40 23.72 -12.83
CA LYS A 52 -4.10 22.45 -13.02
C LYS A 52 -5.47 22.75 -13.63
N GLY A 53 -5.72 22.20 -14.82
CA GLY A 53 -7.05 22.23 -15.44
C GLY A 53 -8.11 21.56 -14.55
N PRO A 54 -9.40 21.62 -14.94
CA PRO A 54 -10.47 20.99 -14.20
C PRO A 54 -10.16 19.49 -13.95
N PRO A 55 -10.51 18.95 -12.77
CA PRO A 55 -10.23 17.55 -12.47
C PRO A 55 -11.00 16.65 -13.43
N TYR A 56 -10.28 15.89 -14.25
CA TYR A 56 -10.88 14.89 -15.13
C TYR A 56 -11.17 13.60 -14.34
N PRO A 57 -12.41 13.07 -14.38
CA PRO A 57 -12.72 11.83 -13.71
C PRO A 57 -11.98 10.67 -14.38
N TYR A 58 -11.37 9.81 -13.58
CA TYR A 58 -10.80 8.54 -14.03
C TYR A 58 -11.46 7.40 -13.27
N TYR A 59 -11.71 6.29 -13.97
CA TYR A 59 -12.39 5.12 -13.44
C TYR A 59 -11.44 3.93 -13.38
N HIS A 60 -11.61 3.10 -12.35
CA HIS A 60 -10.92 1.82 -12.31
C HIS A 60 -11.59 0.85 -13.27
N LYS A 61 -10.80 0.19 -14.11
CA LYS A 61 -11.29 -0.85 -15.00
C LYS A 61 -11.72 -2.07 -14.19
N LYS A 62 -12.97 -2.48 -14.35
CA LYS A 62 -13.51 -3.72 -13.80
C LYS A 62 -13.44 -4.80 -14.87
N PHE A 63 -12.76 -5.90 -14.59
CA PHE A 63 -12.77 -7.08 -15.46
C PHE A 63 -13.89 -8.01 -14.99
N HIS A 64 -14.65 -8.56 -15.94
CA HIS A 64 -15.59 -9.63 -15.62
C HIS A 64 -14.82 -10.93 -15.34
N PRO A 65 -15.38 -11.85 -14.53
CA PRO A 65 -14.83 -13.19 -14.40
C PRO A 65 -14.87 -13.90 -15.76
N VAL A 66 -13.90 -14.77 -15.98
CA VAL A 66 -13.75 -15.63 -17.17
C VAL A 66 -13.60 -17.06 -16.64
N PRO A 67 -14.12 -18.09 -17.34
CA PRO A 67 -13.91 -19.47 -16.94
C PRO A 67 -12.40 -19.81 -16.84
N PRO A 68 -12.01 -20.71 -15.93
CA PRO A 68 -10.64 -21.21 -15.87
C PRO A 68 -10.28 -22.03 -17.11
N ILE A 69 -8.98 -22.24 -17.32
CA ILE A 69 -8.46 -22.95 -18.49
C ILE A 69 -8.92 -24.42 -18.58
N SER A 70 -9.28 -25.03 -17.45
CA SER A 70 -9.77 -26.42 -17.39
C SER A 70 -11.09 -26.63 -18.11
N ASP A 71 -11.88 -25.57 -18.25
CA ASP A 71 -13.24 -25.65 -18.78
C ASP A 71 -13.27 -25.37 -20.28
N CYS A 72 -12.16 -24.92 -20.86
CA CYS A 72 -12.03 -24.66 -22.30
C CYS A 72 -11.80 -25.95 -23.08
N TYR A 73 -12.38 -26.04 -24.28
CA TYR A 73 -12.03 -27.07 -25.26
C TYR A 73 -10.62 -26.82 -25.84
N THR A 74 -9.98 -27.88 -26.33
CA THR A 74 -8.60 -27.82 -26.83
C THR A 74 -8.45 -27.12 -28.18
N ASP A 75 -9.53 -27.03 -28.95
CA ASP A 75 -9.62 -26.36 -30.24
C ASP A 75 -10.02 -24.87 -30.14
N ASP A 76 -10.62 -24.45 -29.02
CA ASP A 76 -11.09 -23.08 -28.79
C ASP A 76 -9.96 -22.14 -28.35
N LEU A 77 -9.19 -21.64 -29.33
CA LEU A 77 -8.09 -20.70 -29.10
C LEU A 77 -8.51 -19.39 -28.40
N SER A 78 -9.74 -18.92 -28.65
CA SER A 78 -10.28 -17.70 -28.01
C SER A 78 -10.49 -17.90 -26.50
N CYS A 79 -11.09 -19.02 -26.10
CA CYS A 79 -11.31 -19.36 -24.69
C CYS A 79 -9.96 -19.47 -23.95
N ILE A 80 -9.01 -20.19 -24.54
CA ILE A 80 -7.67 -20.36 -23.98
C ILE A 80 -6.97 -19.01 -23.80
N TYR A 81 -7.05 -18.13 -24.81
CA TYR A 81 -6.45 -16.80 -24.76
C TYR A 81 -7.07 -15.92 -23.67
N GLU A 82 -8.40 -15.91 -23.55
CA GLU A 82 -9.11 -15.12 -22.54
C GLU A 82 -8.78 -15.61 -21.12
N ALA A 83 -8.86 -16.92 -20.89
CA ALA A 83 -8.54 -17.55 -19.61
C ALA A 83 -7.08 -17.28 -19.20
N HIS A 84 -6.14 -17.45 -20.13
CA HIS A 84 -4.72 -17.15 -19.87
C HIS A 84 -4.49 -15.66 -19.56
N SER A 85 -5.17 -14.76 -20.29
CA SER A 85 -5.09 -13.33 -20.01
C SER A 85 -5.64 -12.95 -18.63
N ALA A 86 -6.71 -13.62 -18.19
CA ALA A 86 -7.30 -13.44 -16.86
C ALA A 86 -6.33 -13.93 -15.77
N PHE A 87 -5.71 -15.10 -15.97
CA PHE A 87 -4.70 -15.64 -15.06
C PHE A 87 -3.50 -14.70 -14.89
N LEU A 88 -2.94 -14.18 -15.98
CA LEU A 88 -1.81 -13.23 -15.93
C LEU A 88 -2.17 -11.94 -15.18
N ARG A 89 -3.41 -11.46 -15.31
CA ARG A 89 -3.89 -10.29 -14.56
C ARG A 89 -4.00 -10.60 -13.08
N GLN A 90 -4.59 -11.73 -12.71
CA GLN A 90 -4.68 -12.15 -11.30
C GLN A 90 -3.29 -12.32 -10.67
N LYS A 91 -2.34 -12.90 -11.40
CA LYS A 91 -0.94 -13.02 -10.95
C LYS A 91 -0.33 -11.66 -10.63
N LYS A 92 -0.57 -10.64 -11.46
CA LYS A 92 -0.12 -9.26 -11.19
C LYS A 92 -0.78 -8.68 -9.94
N VAL A 93 -2.08 -8.94 -9.74
CA VAL A 93 -2.79 -8.51 -8.52
C VAL A 93 -2.20 -9.18 -7.28
N ASP A 94 -1.89 -10.48 -7.33
CA ASP A 94 -1.30 -11.20 -6.20
C ASP A 94 0.09 -10.66 -5.80
N TYR A 95 0.91 -10.22 -6.77
CA TYR A 95 2.16 -9.52 -6.48
C TYR A 95 1.95 -8.20 -5.73
N GLU A 96 0.93 -7.42 -6.11
CA GLU A 96 0.60 -6.18 -5.40
C GLU A 96 0.01 -6.45 -4.01
N ILE A 97 -0.76 -7.53 -3.83
CA ILE A 97 -1.24 -7.96 -2.51
C ILE A 97 -0.05 -8.24 -1.59
N LEU A 98 0.92 -9.02 -2.06
CA LEU A 98 2.11 -9.36 -1.29
C LEU A 98 2.96 -8.13 -0.96
N LYS A 99 3.05 -7.16 -1.87
CA LYS A 99 3.70 -5.87 -1.61
C LYS A 99 3.01 -5.10 -0.49
N ILE A 100 1.68 -5.05 -0.48
CA ILE A 100 0.89 -4.39 0.58
C ILE A 100 1.14 -5.08 1.94
N ILE A 101 1.10 -6.41 1.98
CA ILE A 101 1.28 -7.16 3.23
C ILE A 101 2.71 -6.99 3.77
N ARG A 102 3.72 -6.96 2.89
CA ARG A 102 5.09 -6.59 3.28
C ARG A 102 5.17 -5.18 3.85
N GLN A 103 4.52 -4.20 3.23
CA GLN A 103 4.48 -2.83 3.73
C GLN A 103 3.85 -2.75 5.13
N ARG A 104 2.84 -3.57 5.43
CA ARG A 104 2.26 -3.66 6.78
C ARG A 104 3.27 -4.18 7.81
N TYR A 105 4.00 -5.25 7.47
CA TYR A 105 5.05 -5.78 8.32
C TYR A 105 6.18 -4.76 8.55
N GLU A 106 6.61 -4.07 7.50
CA GLU A 106 7.60 -3.00 7.59
C GLU A 106 7.14 -1.87 8.52
N ASN A 107 5.89 -1.42 8.37
CA ASN A 107 5.29 -0.40 9.22
C ASN A 107 5.24 -0.85 10.69
N CYS A 108 4.79 -2.08 10.97
CA CYS A 108 4.79 -2.64 12.33
C CYS A 108 6.22 -2.65 12.90
N SER A 109 7.17 -3.15 12.14
CA SER A 109 8.58 -3.21 12.56
C SER A 109 9.18 -1.82 12.81
N TYR A 110 8.78 -0.82 12.04
CA TYR A 110 9.27 0.54 12.16
C TYR A 110 8.73 1.23 13.41
N TRP A 111 7.43 1.15 13.67
CA TRP A 111 6.81 1.79 14.83
C TRP A 111 7.21 1.14 16.15
N GLU A 112 7.20 -0.19 16.21
CA GLU A 112 7.50 -0.92 17.45
C GLU A 112 8.96 -0.78 17.87
N ARG A 113 9.89 -0.61 16.90
CA ARG A 113 11.29 -0.28 17.19
C ARG A 113 11.47 1.03 17.96
N THR A 114 10.51 1.94 17.87
CA THR A 114 10.61 3.27 18.54
C THR A 114 10.02 3.29 19.94
N VAL A 115 9.13 2.34 20.27
CA VAL A 115 8.37 2.33 21.54
C VAL A 115 8.91 1.28 22.51
N ASN A 116 9.33 0.11 22.02
CA ASN A 116 9.68 -1.05 22.83
C ASN A 116 11.19 -1.36 22.82
N GLU A 117 11.67 -2.07 23.84
CA GLU A 117 13.04 -2.61 23.88
C GLU A 117 13.22 -3.68 22.78
N PHE A 118 14.34 -3.65 22.04
CA PHE A 118 14.58 -4.39 20.80
C PHE A 118 14.36 -5.92 20.87
N HIS A 119 14.34 -6.49 22.08
CA HIS A 119 14.32 -7.94 22.32
C HIS A 119 12.97 -8.64 22.06
N ASP A 120 11.85 -7.92 21.87
CA ASP A 120 10.52 -8.53 21.69
C ASP A 120 9.82 -8.24 20.34
N LEU A 121 10.52 -7.61 19.38
CA LEU A 121 9.93 -7.20 18.10
C LEU A 121 9.28 -8.35 17.31
N ASP A 122 9.84 -9.56 17.41
CA ASP A 122 9.34 -10.74 16.70
C ASP A 122 8.01 -11.28 17.27
N LYS A 123 7.70 -10.96 18.53
CA LYS A 123 6.44 -11.35 19.17
C LYS A 123 5.33 -10.36 18.87
N ILE A 124 5.65 -9.07 18.82
CA ILE A 124 4.66 -8.00 18.62
C ILE A 124 4.10 -8.04 17.20
N CYS A 125 4.98 -8.13 16.19
CA CYS A 125 4.61 -8.16 14.77
C CYS A 125 4.45 -9.60 14.22
N LEU A 126 4.13 -10.56 15.08
CA LEU A 126 4.08 -11.98 14.72
C LEU A 126 3.00 -12.27 13.67
N LYS A 127 1.83 -11.63 13.80
CA LYS A 127 0.70 -11.82 12.89
C LYS A 127 1.06 -11.39 11.47
N GLU A 128 1.59 -10.18 11.33
CA GLU A 128 1.99 -9.62 10.03
C GLU A 128 3.10 -10.46 9.39
N LYS A 129 4.03 -10.97 10.19
CA LYS A 129 5.10 -11.87 9.73
C LYS A 129 4.54 -13.19 9.20
N GLN A 130 3.53 -13.75 9.86
CA GLN A 130 2.82 -14.95 9.39
C GLN A 130 2.05 -14.67 8.11
N ASP A 131 1.30 -13.57 8.04
CA ASP A 131 0.57 -13.16 6.85
C ASP A 131 1.51 -13.02 5.62
N VAL A 132 2.70 -12.42 5.80
CA VAL A 132 3.72 -12.35 4.72
C VAL A 132 4.14 -13.75 4.28
N ARG A 133 4.45 -14.65 5.22
CA ARG A 133 4.90 -16.02 4.90
C ARG A 133 3.81 -16.79 4.17
N ASP A 134 2.59 -16.76 4.67
CA ASP A 134 1.48 -17.51 4.10
C ASP A 134 1.14 -17.01 2.69
N THR A 135 1.21 -15.69 2.48
CA THR A 135 1.02 -15.13 1.13
C THR A 135 2.17 -15.43 0.18
N GLU A 136 3.41 -15.45 0.64
CA GLU A 136 4.57 -15.92 -0.15
C GLU A 136 4.41 -17.38 -0.57
N ILE A 137 4.00 -18.25 0.36
CA ILE A 137 3.74 -19.67 0.07
C ILE A 137 2.59 -19.81 -0.92
N ASN A 138 1.47 -19.12 -0.71
CA ASN A 138 0.32 -19.18 -1.61
C ASN A 138 0.66 -18.69 -3.02
N LEU A 139 1.42 -17.59 -3.13
CA LEU A 139 1.90 -17.08 -4.42
C LEU A 139 2.84 -18.09 -5.09
N PHE A 140 3.74 -18.70 -4.34
CA PHE A 140 4.66 -19.73 -4.84
C PHE A 140 3.90 -20.95 -5.36
N ILE A 141 2.92 -21.44 -4.61
CA ILE A 141 2.05 -22.56 -5.01
C ILE A 141 1.33 -22.21 -6.31
N LYS A 142 0.74 -21.01 -6.40
CA LYS A 142 0.02 -20.55 -7.59
C LYS A 142 0.91 -20.35 -8.83
N CYS A 143 2.21 -20.14 -8.65
CA CYS A 143 3.16 -19.92 -9.76
C CYS A 143 3.84 -21.19 -10.27
N LYS A 144 3.76 -22.30 -9.53
CA LYS A 144 4.39 -23.58 -9.90
C LYS A 144 3.52 -24.41 -10.85
N TRP A 145 2.22 -24.17 -10.84
CA TRP A 145 1.22 -24.76 -11.73
C TRP A 145 0.80 -23.74 -12.77
#